data_AF-A0A8J7HTL9-F1
#
_entry.id   AF-A0A8J7HTL9-F1
#
_cell.length_a   1.000
_cell.length_b   1.000
_cell.length_c   1.000
_cell.angle_alpha   90.00
_cell.angle_beta   90.00
_cell.angle_gamma   90.00
#
_symmetry.space_group_name_H-M   'P 1'
#
loop_
_entity.id
_entity.type
_entity.pdbx_description
1 polymer ?
#
loop_
_entity_poly.entity_id
_entity_poly.type
_entity_poly.pdbx_seq_one_letter_code
_entity_poly.pdbx_strand_id
1 'polypeptide(L)'
;MVEDEVIAQQLEQLLTPTITAQENYYRQLGLRDRILNLPLMVAAVLTLLWRDVAGVTELTRMLAREGFLWCRPLEVSQQAISQRFLTFPAQLFEKVFKDLLPHLQASWSKRNQRKIP
;
A
#
# COMPACT_ATOMS: atom_id res chain seq x y z
N MET A 1 -10.16 11.47 -11.02
CA MET A 1 -10.21 10.33 -11.96
C MET A 1 -8.91 10.15 -12.73
N VAL A 2 -8.48 11.07 -13.62
CA VAL A 2 -7.18 10.92 -14.33
C VAL A 2 -5.97 11.14 -13.40
N GLU A 3 -6.06 12.09 -12.48
CA GLU A 3 -5.01 12.30 -11.46
C GLU A 3 -4.84 11.09 -10.53
N ASP A 4 -5.94 10.37 -10.26
CA ASP A 4 -5.90 9.18 -9.43
C ASP A 4 -5.15 8.03 -10.10
N GLU A 5 -5.41 7.80 -11.39
CA GLU A 5 -4.71 6.75 -12.14
C GLU A 5 -3.21 7.05 -12.28
N VAL A 6 -2.83 8.31 -12.51
CA VAL A 6 -1.42 8.71 -12.62
C VAL A 6 -0.68 8.55 -11.30
N ILE A 7 -1.30 8.91 -10.17
CA ILE A 7 -0.70 8.75 -8.84
C ILE A 7 -0.63 7.27 -8.47
N ALA A 8 -1.67 6.48 -8.76
CA ALA A 8 -1.66 5.04 -8.52
C ALA A 8 -0.53 4.36 -9.31
N GLN A 9 -0.33 4.73 -10.58
CA GLN A 9 0.73 4.17 -11.42
C GLN A 9 2.13 4.55 -10.91
N GLN A 10 2.32 5.79 -10.44
CA GLN A 10 3.58 6.21 -9.81
C GLN A 10 3.85 5.48 -8.50
N LEU A 11 2.82 5.31 -7.66
CA LEU A 11 2.93 4.55 -6.41
C LEU A 11 3.27 3.08 -6.68
N GLU A 12 2.64 2.47 -7.68
CA GLU A 12 2.94 1.09 -8.07
C GLU A 12 4.40 0.95 -8.53
N GLN A 13 4.85 1.77 -9.49
CA GLN A 13 6.23 1.75 -9.97
C GLN A 13 7.28 1.94 -8.86
N LEU A 14 6.97 2.79 -7.87
CA LEU A 14 7.89 3.10 -6.78
C LEU A 14 7.92 2.00 -5.70
N LEU A 15 6.82 1.26 -5.54
CA LEU A 15 6.63 0.33 -4.43
C LEU A 15 6.82 -1.14 -4.82
N THR A 16 6.59 -1.53 -6.08
CA THR A 16 6.83 -2.90 -6.56
C THR A 16 8.25 -3.42 -6.25
N PRO A 17 9.36 -2.73 -6.56
CA PRO A 17 10.70 -3.26 -6.30
C PRO A 17 10.99 -3.41 -4.80
N THR A 18 10.50 -2.47 -3.99
CA THR A 18 10.68 -2.44 -2.54
C THR A 18 9.89 -3.56 -1.85
N ILE A 19 8.68 -3.83 -2.34
CA ILE A 19 7.83 -4.93 -1.86
C ILE A 19 8.47 -6.28 -2.20
N THR A 20 8.94 -6.47 -3.43
CA THR A 20 9.63 -7.71 -3.84
C THR A 20 10.93 -7.94 -3.07
N ALA A 21 11.66 -6.89 -2.71
CA ALA A 21 12.88 -7.01 -1.89
C ALA A 21 12.60 -7.47 -0.45
N GLN A 22 11.44 -7.08 0.09
CA GLN A 22 11.03 -7.40 1.47
C GLN A 22 10.35 -8.77 1.61
N GLU A 23 9.98 -9.45 0.50
CA GLU A 23 9.42 -10.80 0.53
C GLU A 23 10.36 -11.82 1.20
N ASN A 24 11.67 -11.64 1.05
CA ASN A 24 12.66 -12.52 1.68
C ASN A 24 12.74 -12.31 3.20
N TYR A 25 12.64 -11.06 3.67
CA TYR A 25 12.57 -10.73 5.10
C TYR A 25 11.25 -11.23 5.72
N TYR A 26 10.15 -11.15 4.96
CA TYR A 26 8.84 -11.68 5.35
C TYR A 26 8.85 -13.21 5.54
N ARG A 27 9.55 -13.93 4.64
CA ARG A 27 9.77 -15.39 4.76
C ARG A 27 10.63 -15.75 5.97
N GLN A 28 11.65 -14.95 6.29
CA GLN A 28 12.52 -15.16 7.47
C GLN A 28 11.79 -14.98 8.80
N LEU A 29 10.72 -14.16 8.84
CA LEU A 29 9.88 -13.93 10.04
C LEU A 29 8.85 -15.05 10.31
N GLY A 30 8.82 -16.13 9.52
CA GLY A 30 7.89 -17.26 9.72
C GLY A 30 6.43 -16.94 9.44
N LEU A 31 6.14 -15.79 8.82
CA LEU A 31 4.80 -15.34 8.47
C LEU A 31 4.36 -15.97 7.13
N ARG A 32 4.15 -17.29 7.12
CA ARG A 32 3.58 -18.02 5.96
C ARG A 32 2.19 -17.48 5.61
N ASP A 33 1.99 -17.30 4.30
CA ASP A 33 0.72 -17.22 3.55
C ASP A 33 -0.49 -16.73 4.34
N ARG A 34 -0.46 -15.44 4.68
CA ARG A 34 -1.65 -14.73 5.14
C ARG A 34 -2.20 -13.94 3.97
N ILE A 35 -3.46 -14.21 3.61
CA ILE A 35 -4.24 -13.50 2.59
C ILE A 35 -4.11 -11.97 2.76
N LEU A 36 -4.07 -11.50 4.02
CA LEU A 36 -3.81 -10.11 4.41
C LEU A 36 -2.34 -9.94 4.86
N ASN A 37 -1.43 -9.79 3.89
CA ASN A 37 0.01 -9.62 4.10
C ASN A 37 0.43 -8.15 4.25
N LEU A 38 1.72 -7.89 4.53
CA LEU A 38 2.24 -6.52 4.67
C LEU A 38 2.01 -5.66 3.40
N PRO A 39 2.31 -6.13 2.18
CA PRO A 39 2.01 -5.39 0.95
C PRO A 39 0.55 -4.97 0.82
N LEU A 40 -0.39 -5.85 1.21
CA LEU A 40 -1.82 -5.55 1.19
C LEU A 40 -2.19 -4.52 2.26
N MET A 41 -1.66 -4.65 3.49
CA MET A 41 -1.92 -3.67 4.55
C MET A 41 -1.37 -2.28 4.21
N VAL A 42 -0.19 -2.19 3.57
CA VAL A 42 0.37 -0.92 3.10
C VAL A 42 -0.52 -0.33 2.01
N ALA A 43 -0.93 -1.12 1.03
CA ALA A 43 -1.83 -0.67 -0.03
C ALA A 43 -3.18 -0.19 0.55
N ALA A 44 -3.72 -0.90 1.53
CA ALA A 44 -4.96 -0.57 2.22
C ALA A 44 -4.87 0.76 2.98
N VAL A 45 -3.80 0.99 3.76
CA VAL A 45 -3.58 2.26 4.47
C VAL A 45 -3.43 3.41 3.49
N LEU A 46 -2.62 3.24 2.43
CA LEU A 46 -2.45 4.27 1.41
C LEU A 46 -3.76 4.61 0.71
N THR A 47 -4.57 3.59 0.39
CA THR A 47 -5.88 3.80 -0.24
C THR A 47 -6.84 4.56 0.67
N LEU A 48 -6.87 4.26 1.98
CA LEU A 48 -7.66 5.02 2.95
C LEU A 48 -7.22 6.49 3.02
N LEU A 49 -5.91 6.75 3.04
CA LEU A 49 -5.37 8.10 3.20
C LEU A 49 -5.45 8.95 1.93
N TRP A 50 -5.16 8.35 0.78
CA TRP A 50 -5.00 9.08 -0.48
C TRP A 50 -6.29 9.15 -1.31
N ARG A 51 -7.14 8.10 -1.29
CA ARG A 51 -8.41 8.06 -2.03
C ARG A 51 -9.62 8.49 -1.17
N ASP A 52 -9.38 8.96 0.05
CA ASP A 52 -10.41 9.42 1.01
C ASP A 52 -11.57 8.42 1.19
N VAL A 53 -11.24 7.14 1.29
CA VAL A 53 -12.24 6.07 1.40
C VAL A 53 -12.85 6.08 2.80
N ALA A 54 -14.19 6.12 2.86
CA ALA A 54 -14.98 6.21 4.08
C ALA A 54 -15.00 4.92 4.94
N GLY A 55 -13.82 4.48 5.38
CA GLY A 55 -13.63 3.39 6.34
C GLY A 55 -13.52 1.99 5.75
N VAL A 56 -13.50 1.00 6.65
CA VAL A 56 -13.13 -0.40 6.32
C VAL A 56 -14.17 -1.09 5.43
N THR A 57 -15.45 -0.73 5.53
CA THR A 57 -16.51 -1.34 4.72
C THR A 57 -16.35 -1.02 3.24
N GLU A 58 -16.15 0.26 2.90
CA GLU A 58 -15.92 0.68 1.53
C GLU A 58 -14.60 0.14 1.00
N LEU A 59 -13.54 0.15 1.82
CA LEU A 59 -12.26 -0.45 1.45
C LEU A 59 -12.40 -1.95 1.12
N THR A 60 -13.17 -2.70 1.91
CA THR A 60 -13.43 -4.13 1.68
C THR A 60 -14.21 -4.33 0.38
N ARG A 61 -15.24 -3.51 0.14
CA ARG A 61 -16.04 -3.55 -1.09
C ARG A 61 -15.19 -3.25 -2.32
N MET A 62 -14.30 -2.27 -2.23
CA MET A 62 -13.37 -1.92 -3.30
C MET A 62 -12.37 -3.05 -3.57
N LEU A 63 -11.80 -3.65 -2.52
CA LEU A 63 -10.90 -4.80 -2.66
C LEU A 63 -11.58 -5.97 -3.36
N ALA A 64 -12.83 -6.27 -3.01
CA ALA A 64 -13.58 -7.37 -3.61
C ALA A 64 -13.89 -7.14 -5.11
N ARG A 65 -14.24 -5.90 -5.47
CA ARG A 65 -14.72 -5.57 -6.83
C ARG A 65 -13.62 -5.20 -7.82
N GLU A 66 -12.70 -4.34 -7.41
CA GLU A 66 -11.75 -3.65 -8.29
C GLU A 66 -10.30 -3.96 -7.91
N GLY A 67 -10.05 -4.31 -6.64
CA GLY A 67 -8.71 -4.23 -6.10
C GLY A 67 -8.28 -2.77 -5.88
N PHE A 68 -7.02 -2.57 -5.52
CA PHE A 68 -6.43 -1.24 -5.43
C PHE A 68 -4.89 -1.32 -5.44
N LEU A 69 -4.23 -0.32 -6.03
CA LEU A 69 -2.77 -0.31 -6.20
C LEU A 69 -2.30 -1.64 -6.85
N TRP A 70 -1.28 -2.29 -6.29
CA TRP A 70 -0.78 -3.60 -6.74
C TRP A 70 -1.61 -4.79 -6.22
N CYS A 71 -2.68 -4.54 -5.44
CA CYS A 71 -3.54 -5.60 -4.93
C CYS A 71 -4.64 -5.94 -5.93
N ARG A 72 -4.61 -7.19 -6.42
CA ARG A 72 -5.69 -7.75 -7.25
C ARG A 72 -6.99 -7.89 -6.46
N PRO A 73 -8.15 -7.93 -7.16
CA PRO A 73 -9.42 -8.20 -6.51
C PRO A 73 -9.37 -9.44 -5.63
N LEU A 74 -9.83 -9.31 -4.38
CA LEU A 74 -9.73 -10.38 -3.39
C LEU A 74 -10.91 -10.31 -2.43
N GLU A 75 -11.63 -11.43 -2.34
CA GLU A 75 -12.74 -11.58 -1.39
C GLU A 75 -12.19 -11.80 0.03
N VAL A 76 -12.47 -10.86 0.92
CA VAL A 76 -12.09 -10.91 2.33
C VAL A 76 -13.22 -10.36 3.18
N SER A 77 -13.44 -10.94 4.36
CA SER A 77 -14.46 -10.43 5.26
C SER A 77 -14.05 -9.08 5.87
N GLN A 78 -15.03 -8.19 6.04
CA GLN A 78 -14.84 -6.90 6.71
C GLN A 78 -14.28 -7.09 8.13
N GLN A 79 -14.66 -8.16 8.82
CA GLN A 79 -14.12 -8.53 10.13
C GLN A 79 -12.62 -8.85 10.06
N ALA A 80 -12.16 -9.61 9.05
CA ALA A 80 -10.76 -9.95 8.91
C ALA A 80 -9.89 -8.71 8.68
N ILE A 81 -10.36 -7.77 7.85
CA ILE A 81 -9.65 -6.51 7.59
C ILE A 81 -9.65 -5.62 8.84
N SER A 82 -10.78 -5.50 9.53
CA SER A 82 -10.89 -4.73 10.78
C SER A 82 -9.95 -5.26 11.86
N GLN A 83 -9.95 -6.57 12.08
CA GLN A 83 -9.05 -7.22 13.03
C GLN A 83 -7.58 -7.01 12.63
N ARG A 84 -7.28 -6.97 11.33
CA ARG A 84 -5.94 -6.67 10.86
C ARG A 84 -5.51 -5.25 11.16
N PHE A 85 -6.35 -4.25 10.93
CA PHE A 85 -6.01 -2.88 11.31
C PHE A 85 -5.74 -2.73 12.81
N LEU A 86 -6.47 -3.45 13.66
CA LEU A 86 -6.26 -3.43 15.11
C LEU A 86 -4.98 -4.17 15.57
N THR A 87 -4.55 -5.20 14.83
CA THR A 87 -3.42 -6.07 15.21
C THR A 87 -2.15 -5.81 14.40
N PHE A 88 -2.21 -4.96 13.39
CA PHE A 88 -1.09 -4.65 12.52
C PHE A 88 -0.09 -3.73 13.25
N PRO A 89 1.17 -4.17 13.44
CA PRO A 89 2.16 -3.37 14.15
C PRO A 89 2.52 -2.12 13.35
N ALA A 90 2.27 -0.94 13.92
CA ALA A 90 2.60 0.34 13.30
C ALA A 90 4.10 0.45 12.93
N GLN A 91 4.98 -0.23 13.66
CA GLN A 91 6.42 -0.26 13.41
C GLN A 91 6.77 -0.88 12.04
N LEU A 92 5.94 -1.79 11.51
CA LEU A 92 6.15 -2.34 10.17
C LEU A 92 5.87 -1.29 9.10
N PHE A 93 4.80 -0.51 9.25
CA PHE A 93 4.48 0.59 8.35
C PHE A 93 5.54 1.70 8.42
N GLU A 94 5.99 2.03 9.63
CA GLU A 94 7.05 3.02 9.85
C GLU A 94 8.36 2.62 9.14
N LYS A 95 8.75 1.35 9.21
CA LYS A 95 9.92 0.83 8.50
C LYS A 95 9.78 1.00 6.99
N VAL A 96 8.63 0.60 6.43
CA VAL A 96 8.35 0.79 5.00
C VAL A 96 8.48 2.26 4.62
N PHE A 97 7.90 3.17 5.40
CA PHE A 97 8.03 4.61 5.15
C PHE A 97 9.49 5.10 5.20
N LYS A 98 10.25 4.68 6.22
CA LYS A 98 11.67 5.03 6.36
C LYS A 98 12.53 4.52 5.21
N ASP A 99 12.27 3.32 4.71
CA ASP A 99 12.98 2.74 3.56
C ASP A 99 12.66 3.50 2.25
N LEU A 100 11.46 4.08 2.16
CA LEU A 100 11.03 4.88 1.01
C LEU A 100 11.56 6.31 1.03
N LEU A 101 11.82 6.89 2.21
CA LEU A 101 12.26 8.28 2.35
C LEU A 101 13.45 8.64 1.45
N PRO A 102 14.55 7.86 1.38
CA PRO A 102 15.68 8.17 0.49
C PRO A 102 15.28 8.22 -0.99
N HIS A 103 14.39 7.34 -1.43
CA HIS A 103 13.89 7.29 -2.81
C HIS A 103 13.02 8.50 -3.12
N LEU A 104 12.15 8.90 -2.19
CA LEU A 104 11.32 10.09 -2.31
C LEU A 104 12.17 11.37 -2.33
N GLN A 105 13.19 11.45 -1.47
CA GLN A 105 14.14 12.58 -1.44
C GLN A 105 14.96 12.66 -2.74
N ALA A 106 15.47 11.52 -3.24
CA ALA A 106 16.20 11.49 -4.50
C ALA A 106 15.32 11.89 -5.69
N SER A 107 14.07 11.42 -5.72
CA SER A 107 13.09 11.79 -6.75
C SER A 107 12.71 13.27 -6.67
N TRP A 108 12.59 13.80 -5.45
CA TRP A 108 12.37 15.22 -5.19
C TRP A 108 13.53 16.08 -5.70
N SER A 109 14.77 15.74 -5.35
CA SER A 109 15.96 16.49 -5.80
C SER A 109 16.17 16.43 -7.32
N LYS A 110 15.70 15.37 -7.99
CA LYS A 110 15.74 15.25 -9.45
C LYS A 110 14.62 16.01 -10.17
N ARG A 111 13.62 16.53 -9.46
CA ARG A 111 12.54 17.33 -10.09
C ARG A 111 13.09 18.70 -10.48
N ASN A 112 13.43 18.84 -11.77
CA ASN A 112 13.84 20.13 -12.36
C ASN A 112 12.66 21.03 -12.76
N GLN A 113 11.43 20.51 -12.84
CA GLN A 113 10.22 21.28 -13.08
C GLN A 113 9.03 20.70 -12.32
N ARG A 114 8.32 21.56 -11.58
CA ARG A 114 6.95 21.30 -11.13
C ARG A 114 6.02 21.86 -12.19
N LYS A 115 5.40 21.00 -13.01
CA LYS A 115 4.20 21.44 -13.74
C LYS A 115 3.09 21.60 -12.71
N ILE A 116 2.73 22.85 -12.46
CA ILE A 116 1.55 23.23 -11.70
C ILE A 116 0.35 22.92 -12.62
N PRO A 117 -0.72 22.26 -12.13
CA PRO A 117 -1.95 22.14 -12.91
C PRO A 117 -2.55 23.51 -13.23
#